data_AF-A0A432K8R8-F1
#
_entry.id   AF-A0A432K8R8-F1
#
_cell.length_a   1.000
_cell.length_b   1.000
_cell.length_c   1.000
_cell.angle_alpha   90.00
_cell.angle_beta   90.00
_cell.angle_gamma   90.00
#
_symmetry.space_group_name_H-M   'P 1'
#
loop_
_entity.id
_entity.type
_entity.pdbx_description
1 polymer ?
#
loop_
_entity_poly.entity_id
_entity_poly.type
_entity_poly.pdbx_seq_one_letter_code
_entity_poly.pdbx_strand_id
1 'polypeptide(L)'
;MQYWDSEGPNNPEVYIEEIDHFDARGKFQVYGRGDIFGKTEFDMTIWRGRDRRMLVRFWSKDDDIDWRAFKIVGMLDTDITGSRMMGDWIPYCLRVAYDGWISDEW
;
A
#
# COMPACT_ATOMS: atom_id res chain seq x y z
N MET A 1 -11.54 -15.32 -4.98
CA MET A 1 -10.66 -14.68 -5.98
C MET A 1 -9.78 -13.70 -5.22
N GLN A 2 -8.46 -13.82 -5.30
CA GLN A 2 -7.56 -12.81 -4.75
C GLN A 2 -7.76 -11.54 -5.60
N TYR A 3 -8.22 -10.45 -5.00
CA TYR A 3 -8.49 -9.21 -5.74
C TYR A 3 -7.23 -8.61 -6.37
N TRP A 4 -6.04 -9.04 -5.94
CA TRP A 4 -4.76 -8.62 -6.53
C TRP A 4 -4.68 -8.89 -8.04
N ASP A 5 -5.24 -10.02 -8.50
CA ASP A 5 -5.27 -10.39 -9.93
C ASP A 5 -6.51 -9.87 -10.65
N SER A 6 -7.40 -9.16 -9.94
CA SER A 6 -8.60 -8.57 -10.55
C SER A 6 -8.25 -7.22 -11.18
N GLU A 7 -8.82 -6.91 -12.34
CA GLU A 7 -8.76 -5.59 -12.97
C GLU A 7 -9.54 -4.52 -12.19
N GLY A 8 -9.75 -4.70 -10.88
CA GLY A 8 -10.65 -3.89 -10.08
C GLY A 8 -10.44 -2.39 -10.33
N PRO A 9 -11.51 -1.59 -10.21
CA PRO A 9 -11.75 -0.40 -11.02
C PRO A 9 -10.52 0.51 -11.10
N ASN A 10 -10.03 0.73 -12.32
CA ASN A 10 -9.11 1.83 -12.59
C ASN A 10 -9.89 3.14 -12.50
N ASN A 11 -10.06 3.65 -11.27
CA ASN A 11 -10.68 4.95 -11.03
C ASN A 11 -9.60 6.04 -11.21
N PRO A 12 -9.66 6.86 -12.28
CA PRO A 12 -8.66 7.90 -12.51
C PRO A 12 -8.67 9.00 -11.43
N GLU A 13 -9.72 9.08 -10.62
CA GLU A 13 -9.78 9.99 -9.47
C GLU A 13 -8.95 9.48 -8.28
N VAL A 14 -8.55 8.20 -8.29
CA VAL A 14 -7.72 7.59 -7.25
C VAL A 14 -6.28 7.46 -7.73
N TYR A 15 -5.39 8.19 -7.07
CA TYR A 15 -3.96 8.19 -7.38
C TYR A 15 -3.13 8.28 -6.11
N ILE A 16 -1.82 8.03 -6.24
CA ILE A 16 -0.88 8.13 -5.12
C ILE A 16 0.07 9.31 -5.33
N GLU A 17 0.37 10.01 -4.26
CA GLU A 17 1.37 11.09 -4.20
C GLU A 17 2.52 10.60 -3.31
N GLU A 18 3.73 10.54 -3.85
CA GLU A 18 4.91 10.25 -3.03
C GLU A 18 5.15 11.37 -2.03
N ILE A 19 5.56 11.00 -0.82
CA ILE A 19 5.83 11.90 0.28
C ILE A 19 7.12 11.49 0.97
N ASP A 20 7.87 12.46 1.50
CA ASP A 20 9.17 12.17 2.13
C ASP A 20 9.04 11.18 3.28
N HIS A 21 8.05 11.37 4.18
CA HIS A 21 7.90 10.56 5.38
C HIS A 21 6.54 10.81 6.06
N PHE A 22 6.06 9.83 6.83
CA PHE A 22 5.02 10.02 7.85
C PHE A 22 5.24 9.10 9.04
N ASP A 23 4.83 9.52 10.25
CA ASP A 23 4.83 8.65 11.43
C ASP A 23 3.58 7.76 11.45
N ALA A 24 3.75 6.43 11.49
CA ALA A 24 2.66 5.46 11.59
C ALA A 24 2.05 5.36 13.00
N ARG A 25 2.74 5.87 14.04
CA ARG A 25 2.28 5.80 15.43
C ARG A 25 0.94 6.50 15.61
N GLY A 26 0.02 5.82 16.29
CA GLY A 26 -1.33 6.34 16.56
C GLY A 26 -2.26 6.41 15.34
N LYS A 27 -1.84 5.87 14.18
CA LYS A 27 -2.70 5.69 13.01
C LYS A 27 -3.32 4.30 13.01
N PHE A 28 -4.46 4.16 12.33
CA PHE A 28 -5.16 2.89 12.28
C PHE A 28 -4.74 2.12 11.03
N GLN A 29 -4.13 0.96 11.20
CA GLN A 29 -3.80 0.09 10.07
C GLN A 29 -5.10 -0.46 9.46
N VAL A 30 -5.24 -0.25 8.15
CA VAL A 30 -6.42 -0.64 7.36
C VAL A 30 -6.13 -1.84 6.47
N TYR A 31 -4.92 -1.94 5.92
CA TYR A 31 -4.50 -3.02 5.02
C TYR A 31 -3.01 -3.30 5.17
N GLY A 32 -2.61 -4.54 4.93
CA GLY A 32 -1.22 -4.95 4.85
C GLY A 32 -1.06 -6.11 3.87
N ARG A 33 0.06 -6.14 3.16
CA ARG A 33 0.49 -7.20 2.26
C ARG A 33 2.00 -7.42 2.44
N GLY A 34 2.41 -8.67 2.36
CA GLY A 34 3.82 -9.05 2.27
C GLY A 34 4.03 -10.05 1.14
N ASP A 35 5.11 -9.90 0.40
CA ASP A 35 5.55 -10.77 -0.68
C ASP A 35 7.00 -11.19 -0.45
N ILE A 36 7.29 -12.49 -0.60
CA ILE A 36 8.60 -13.06 -0.31
C ILE A 36 9.28 -13.47 -1.61
N PHE A 37 10.46 -12.90 -1.87
CA PHE A 37 11.32 -13.23 -3.00
C PHE A 37 12.67 -13.73 -2.45
N GLY A 38 12.94 -15.03 -2.63
CA GLY A 38 14.14 -15.65 -2.06
C GLY A 38 14.18 -15.55 -0.53
N LYS A 39 15.06 -14.70 0.00
CA LYS A 39 15.20 -14.42 1.45
C LYS A 39 14.66 -13.05 1.86
N THR A 40 14.23 -12.25 0.90
CA THR A 40 13.82 -10.87 1.10
C THR A 40 12.30 -10.80 1.15
N GLU A 41 11.78 -10.11 2.16
CA GLU A 41 10.35 -9.83 2.34
C GLU A 41 10.10 -8.37 1.98
N PHE A 42 9.19 -8.15 1.05
CA PHE A 42 8.70 -6.83 0.67
C PHE A 42 7.32 -6.66 1.29
N ASP A 43 7.10 -5.56 1.98
CA ASP A 43 5.87 -5.27 2.69
C ASP A 43 5.25 -3.97 2.20
N MET A 44 3.93 -3.97 2.05
CA MET A 44 3.10 -2.79 1.90
C MET A 44 2.15 -2.69 3.07
N THR A 45 2.07 -1.52 3.68
CA THR A 45 1.09 -1.27 4.74
C THR A 45 0.37 0.06 4.51
N ILE A 46 -0.95 0.04 4.70
CA ILE A 46 -1.83 1.20 4.57
C ILE A 46 -2.37 1.57 5.95
N TRP A 47 -2.31 2.85 6.27
CA TRP A 47 -2.83 3.44 7.49
C TRP A 47 -3.83 4.55 7.19
N ARG A 48 -4.84 4.66 8.05
CA ARG A 48 -5.74 5.81 8.14
C ARG A 48 -5.25 6.77 9.24
N GLY A 49 -4.95 8.00 8.85
CA GLY A 49 -4.69 9.14 9.73
C GLY A 49 -5.95 9.63 10.46
N ARG A 50 -5.76 10.50 11.47
CA ARG A 50 -6.89 11.11 12.21
C ARG A 50 -7.74 12.04 11.34
N ASP A 51 -7.11 12.65 10.35
CA ASP A 51 -7.70 13.49 9.31
C ASP A 51 -8.34 12.66 8.17
N ARG A 52 -8.49 11.34 8.38
CA ARG A 52 -8.96 10.36 7.40
C ARG A 52 -8.08 10.26 6.14
N ARG A 53 -6.87 10.85 6.14
CA ARG A 53 -5.93 10.65 5.04
C ARG A 53 -5.43 9.21 5.06
N MET A 54 -5.35 8.64 3.87
CA MET A 54 -4.85 7.30 3.64
C MET A 54 -3.36 7.40 3.29
N LEU A 55 -2.53 6.69 4.05
CA LEU A 55 -1.08 6.74 3.94
C LEU A 55 -0.55 5.33 3.71
N VAL A 56 0.43 5.19 2.83
CA VAL A 56 1.02 3.90 2.48
C VAL A 56 2.52 3.96 2.67
N ARG A 57 3.10 2.86 3.15
CA ARG A 57 4.54 2.63 3.12
C ARG A 57 4.83 1.30 2.45
N PHE A 58 5.78 1.32 1.55
CA PHE A 58 6.50 0.16 1.04
C PHE A 58 7.78 0.03 1.86
N TRP A 59 8.05 -1.12 2.44
CA TRP A 59 9.19 -1.32 3.33
C TRP A 59 9.67 -2.76 3.31
N SER A 60 10.94 -2.97 3.63
CA SER A 60 11.50 -4.29 3.90
C SER A 60 12.11 -4.30 5.30
N LYS A 61 12.35 -5.51 5.82
CA LYS A 61 13.22 -5.72 6.98
C LYS A 61 14.70 -5.75 6.59
N ASP A 62 14.99 -5.83 5.29
CA ASP A 62 16.34 -5.71 4.76
C ASP A 62 16.75 -4.24 4.80
N ASP A 63 17.84 -3.93 5.50
CA ASP A 63 18.34 -2.56 5.67
C ASP A 63 18.94 -1.99 4.37
N ASP A 64 19.24 -2.85 3.38
CA ASP A 64 19.76 -2.45 2.08
C ASP A 64 18.64 -2.01 1.11
N ILE A 65 17.37 -2.12 1.49
CA ILE A 65 16.21 -1.78 0.66
C ILE A 65 15.57 -0.50 1.17
N ASP A 66 15.55 0.52 0.32
CA ASP A 66 14.96 1.81 0.65
C ASP A 66 13.43 1.73 0.67
N TRP A 67 12.83 2.26 1.73
CA TRP A 67 11.37 2.37 1.85
C TRP A 67 10.84 3.55 1.03
N ARG A 68 9.61 3.43 0.55
CA ARG A 68 8.89 4.53 -0.11
C ARG A 68 7.58 4.83 0.61
N ALA A 69 7.21 6.10 0.71
CA ALA A 69 6.00 6.54 1.40
C ALA A 69 5.08 7.33 0.47
N PHE A 70 3.78 7.09 0.60
CA PHE A 70 2.77 7.70 -0.27
C PHE A 70 1.55 8.14 0.53
N LYS A 71 0.83 9.09 -0.06
CA LYS A 71 -0.55 9.45 0.30
C LYS A 71 -1.47 8.97 -0.82
N ILE A 72 -2.57 8.30 -0.48
CA ILE A 72 -3.63 7.98 -1.44
C ILE A 72 -4.59 9.16 -1.51
N VAL A 73 -4.85 9.65 -2.71
CA VAL A 73 -5.83 10.70 -3.02
C VAL A 73 -7.05 10.07 -3.69
N GLY A 74 -8.23 10.64 -3.46
CA GLY A 74 -9.49 10.17 -4.06
C GLY A 74 -10.08 8.92 -3.41
N MET A 75 -9.50 8.44 -2.31
CA MET A 75 -9.95 7.23 -1.60
C MET A 75 -10.13 7.49 -0.11
N LEU A 76 -11.21 6.95 0.45
CA LEU A 76 -11.50 6.93 1.89
C LEU A 76 -11.20 5.54 2.49
N ASP A 77 -11.06 5.51 3.80
CA ASP A 77 -10.85 4.28 4.56
C ASP A 77 -12.01 3.28 4.45
N THR A 78 -13.22 3.78 4.23
CA THR A 78 -14.43 2.97 4.01
C THR A 78 -14.45 2.28 2.65
N ASP A 79 -13.63 2.75 1.70
CA ASP A 79 -13.56 2.19 0.34
C ASP A 79 -12.67 0.93 0.30
N ILE A 80 -11.82 0.74 1.33
CA ILE A 80 -11.20 -0.55 1.61
C ILE A 80 -12.28 -1.45 2.22
N THR A 81 -13.10 -2.01 1.32
CA THR A 81 -14.22 -2.87 1.67
C THR A 81 -13.71 -4.27 1.95
N GLY A 82 -13.48 -4.57 3.23
CA GLY A 82 -13.48 -5.95 3.70
C GLY A 82 -12.80 -6.19 5.04
N SER A 83 -12.63 -7.48 5.32
CA SER A 83 -12.04 -7.97 6.55
C SER A 83 -10.54 -7.73 6.49
N ARG A 84 -10.03 -6.86 7.38
CA ARG A 84 -8.62 -6.80 7.77
C ARG A 84 -7.97 -8.16 7.54
N MET A 85 -7.00 -8.22 6.63
CA MET A 85 -6.20 -9.42 6.28
C MET A 85 -6.78 -10.40 5.23
N MET A 86 -7.89 -10.11 4.55
CA MET A 86 -8.43 -11.01 3.49
C MET A 86 -8.33 -10.47 2.06
N GLY A 87 -7.22 -9.81 1.72
CA GLY A 87 -6.90 -9.52 0.32
C GLY A 87 -7.93 -8.64 -0.37
N ASP A 88 -8.49 -7.69 0.38
CA ASP A 88 -9.49 -6.75 -0.11
C ASP A 88 -8.91 -5.86 -1.20
N TRP A 89 -9.80 -5.40 -2.09
CA TRP A 89 -9.46 -4.58 -3.25
C TRP A 89 -8.63 -3.35 -2.85
N ILE A 90 -7.52 -3.14 -3.55
CA ILE A 90 -6.72 -1.92 -3.48
C ILE A 90 -6.62 -1.26 -4.87
N PRO A 91 -6.38 0.07 -4.94
CA PRO A 91 -6.28 0.78 -6.21
C PRO A 91 -5.20 0.20 -7.13
N TYR A 92 -5.49 0.16 -8.43
CA TYR A 92 -4.53 -0.30 -9.44
C TYR A 92 -3.21 0.49 -9.43
N CYS A 93 -3.27 1.81 -9.26
CA CYS A 93 -2.08 2.66 -9.15
C CYS A 93 -1.16 2.25 -8.00
N LEU A 94 -1.72 1.74 -6.89
CA LEU A 94 -0.94 1.27 -5.75
C LEU A 94 -0.27 -0.08 -6.02
N ARG A 95 -0.97 -1.00 -6.71
CA ARG A 95 -0.39 -2.28 -7.16
C ARG A 95 0.81 -2.05 -8.08
N VAL A 96 0.62 -1.22 -9.12
CA VAL A 96 1.67 -0.89 -10.08
C VAL A 96 2.89 -0.26 -9.40
N ALA A 97 2.66 0.67 -8.46
CA ALA A 97 3.75 1.30 -7.73
C ALA A 97 4.51 0.34 -6.83
N TYR A 98 3.81 -0.61 -6.20
CA TYR A 98 4.41 -1.62 -5.35
C TYR A 98 5.19 -2.66 -6.16
N ASP A 99 4.62 -3.18 -7.25
CA ASP A 99 5.31 -4.10 -8.17
C ASP A 99 6.53 -3.43 -8.81
N GLY A 100 6.42 -2.13 -9.15
CA GLY A 100 7.52 -1.32 -9.65
C GLY A 100 8.63 -1.15 -8.63
N TRP A 101 8.30 -0.82 -7.38
CA TRP A 101 9.28 -0.74 -6.30
C TRP A 101 9.98 -2.08 -6.04
N ILE A 102 9.25 -3.20 -5.99
CA ILE A 102 9.88 -4.53 -5.88
C ILE A 102 10.85 -4.76 -7.04
N SER A 103 10.46 -4.42 -8.27
CA SER A 103 11.31 -4.61 -9.46
C SER A 103 12.54 -3.69 -9.50
N ASP A 104 12.49 -2.53 -8.82
CA ASP A 104 13.61 -1.60 -8.72
C ASP A 104 14.66 -2.10 -7.70
N GLU A 105 14.22 -2.76 -6.62
CA GLU A 105 15.05 -3.15 -5.47
C GLU A 105 15.54 -4.62 -5.52
N TRP A 106 14.90 -5.49 -6.32
CA TRP A 106 15.24 -6.91 -6.49
C TRP A 106 16.01 -7.21 -7.78
#